data_AF-A5CYW6-F1
#
_entry.id   AF-A5CYW6-F1
#
_cell.length_a   1.000
_cell.length_b   1.000
_cell.length_c   1.000
_cell.angle_alpha   90.00
_cell.angle_beta   90.00
_cell.angle_gamma   90.00
#
_symmetry.space_group_name_H-M   'P 1'
#
loop_
_entity.id
_entity.type
_entity.pdbx_description
1 polymer ?
#
loop_
_entity_poly.entity_id
_entity_poly.type
_entity_poly.pdbx_seq_one_letter_code
_entity_poly.pdbx_strand_id
1 'polypeptide(L)'
;MPAESKGINEAVMEAGKKSLGLIQQFLSGRVSRQALLAGLSDLHVGDILSRHWNELVSDARYVPHWQVLQTLQGLTDEMEYQLKQYGESTLHEDIRIIAMNLQRIAEQNGQVLKSHKGAL
;
A
#
# COMPACT_ATOMS: atom_id res chain seq x y z
N MET A 1 12.51 -15.46 10.67
CA MET A 1 11.11 -15.07 10.37
C MET A 1 10.38 -16.29 9.82
N PRO A 2 9.10 -16.51 10.17
CA PRO A 2 8.27 -17.47 9.45
C PRO A 2 8.22 -17.06 7.97
N ALA A 3 8.23 -18.02 7.05
CA ALA A 3 8.21 -17.77 5.61
C ALA A 3 6.99 -16.93 5.16
N GLU A 4 5.89 -17.01 5.90
CA GLU A 4 4.61 -16.33 5.66
C GLU A 4 4.74 -14.80 5.80
N SER A 5 5.45 -14.32 6.82
CA SER A 5 5.65 -12.88 7.07
C SER A 5 6.45 -12.15 5.98
N LYS A 6 7.28 -12.85 5.20
CA LYS A 6 7.95 -12.24 4.04
C LYS A 6 6.98 -11.98 2.89
N GLY A 7 5.99 -12.86 2.70
CA GLY A 7 5.03 -12.78 1.61
C GLY A 7 4.16 -11.53 1.68
N ILE A 8 3.56 -11.26 2.85
CA ILE A 8 2.72 -10.08 3.03
C ILE A 8 3.51 -8.76 2.94
N ASN A 9 4.71 -8.74 3.52
CA ASN A 9 5.60 -7.59 3.46
C ASN A 9 5.92 -7.21 2.01
N GLU A 10 6.39 -8.17 1.21
CA GLU A 10 6.75 -7.94 -0.18
C GLU A 10 5.53 -7.52 -1.01
N ALA A 11 4.39 -8.22 -0.85
CA ALA A 11 3.16 -7.91 -1.58
C ALA A 11 2.67 -6.48 -1.31
N VAL A 12 2.60 -6.07 -0.04
CA VAL A 12 2.14 -4.73 0.34
C VAL A 12 3.14 -3.65 -0.08
N MET A 13 4.45 -3.91 0.08
CA MET A 13 5.48 -2.97 -0.33
C MET A 13 5.48 -2.75 -1.85
N GLU A 14 5.31 -3.80 -2.64
CA GLU A 14 5.20 -3.70 -4.10
C GLU A 14 3.94 -2.94 -4.52
N ALA A 15 2.77 -3.30 -3.99
CA ALA A 15 1.52 -2.62 -4.31
C ALA A 15 1.57 -1.13 -3.94
N GLY A 16 2.05 -0.80 -2.75
CA GLY A 16 2.16 0.58 -2.29
C GLY A 16 3.18 1.41 -3.07
N LYS A 17 4.33 0.84 -3.48
CA LYS A 17 5.29 1.58 -4.31
C LYS A 17 4.75 1.83 -5.72
N LYS A 18 4.10 0.84 -6.32
CA LYS A 18 3.51 0.95 -7.66
C LYS A 18 2.40 2.01 -7.67
N SER A 19 1.52 2.01 -6.68
CA SER A 19 0.46 3.02 -6.57
C SER A 19 1.02 4.43 -6.40
N LEU A 20 2.02 4.63 -5.54
CA LEU A 20 2.69 5.93 -5.38
C LEU A 20 3.27 6.42 -6.70
N GLY A 21 3.93 5.54 -7.46
CA GLY A 21 4.46 5.85 -8.79
C GLY A 21 3.37 6.26 -9.78
N LEU A 22 2.27 5.52 -9.84
CA LEU A 22 1.13 5.81 -10.71
C LEU A 22 0.47 7.15 -10.37
N ILE A 23 0.22 7.41 -9.08
CA ILE A 23 -0.40 8.65 -8.62
C ILE A 23 0.51 9.84 -8.91
N GLN A 24 1.82 9.74 -8.66
CA GLN A 24 2.78 10.80 -8.99
C GLN A 24 2.84 11.06 -10.51
N GLN A 25 2.80 10.02 -11.33
CA GLN A 25 2.74 10.18 -12.78
C GLN A 25 1.46 10.90 -13.21
N PHE A 26 0.31 10.60 -12.60
CA PHE A 26 -0.96 11.26 -12.88
C PHE A 26 -0.92 12.73 -12.51
N LEU A 27 -0.51 13.06 -11.28
CA LEU A 27 -0.38 14.44 -10.79
C LEU A 27 0.62 15.28 -11.58
N SER A 28 1.61 14.64 -12.23
CA SER A 28 2.55 15.31 -13.13
C SER A 28 2.08 15.40 -14.59
N GLY A 29 0.86 14.95 -14.89
CA GLY A 29 0.29 14.94 -16.24
C GLY A 29 0.88 13.90 -17.19
N ARG A 30 1.66 12.93 -16.69
CA ARG A 30 2.33 11.91 -17.51
C ARG A 30 1.43 10.73 -17.86
N VAL A 31 0.39 10.48 -17.07
CA VAL A 31 -0.62 9.45 -17.36
C VAL A 31 -2.02 10.05 -17.24
N SER A 32 -2.95 9.52 -18.02
CA SER A 32 -4.35 9.93 -17.97
C SER A 32 -5.05 9.35 -16.74
N ARG A 33 -6.20 9.93 -16.40
CA ARG A 33 -7.11 9.38 -15.37
C ARG A 33 -7.47 7.92 -15.64
N GLN A 34 -7.74 7.56 -16.89
CA GLN A 34 -8.08 6.19 -17.27
C GLN A 34 -6.89 5.24 -17.05
N ALA A 35 -5.67 5.68 -17.38
CA ALA A 35 -4.46 4.90 -17.12
C ALA A 35 -4.18 4.74 -15.62
N LEU A 36 -4.47 5.77 -14.80
CA LEU A 36 -4.40 5.66 -13.35
C LEU A 36 -5.40 4.63 -12.80
N LEU A 37 -6.68 4.70 -13.23
CA LEU A 37 -7.73 3.75 -12.83
C LEU A 37 -7.36 2.30 -13.19
N ALA A 38 -6.91 2.07 -14.42
CA ALA A 38 -6.45 0.75 -14.86
C ALA A 38 -5.26 0.27 -14.03
N GLY A 39 -4.23 1.12 -13.86
CA GLY A 39 -3.03 0.76 -13.12
C GLY A 39 -3.30 0.47 -11.63
N LEU A 40 -4.23 1.16 -10.99
CA LEU A 40 -4.64 0.84 -9.60
C LEU A 40 -5.44 -0.46 -9.52
N SER A 41 -6.32 -0.72 -10.50
CA SER A 41 -7.09 -1.97 -10.57
C SER A 41 -6.18 -3.19 -10.73
N ASP A 42 -5.11 -3.07 -11.52
CA ASP A 42 -4.09 -4.11 -11.77
C ASP A 42 -3.23 -4.43 -10.53
N LEU A 43 -3.36 -3.67 -9.44
CA LEU A 43 -2.68 -3.99 -8.17
C LEU A 43 -3.33 -5.17 -7.45
N HIS A 44 -4.56 -5.56 -7.83
CA HIS A 44 -5.30 -6.69 -7.25
C HIS A 44 -5.33 -6.66 -5.72
N VAL A 45 -5.58 -5.48 -5.13
CA VAL A 45 -5.54 -5.26 -3.67
C VAL A 45 -6.48 -6.20 -2.91
N GLY A 46 -7.66 -6.47 -3.47
CA GLY A 46 -8.62 -7.43 -2.91
C GLY A 46 -8.06 -8.86 -2.79
N ASP A 47 -7.20 -9.29 -3.73
CA ASP A 47 -6.58 -10.61 -3.69
C ASP A 47 -5.51 -10.67 -2.59
N ILE A 48 -4.75 -9.59 -2.41
CA ILE A 48 -3.76 -9.48 -1.33
C ILE A 48 -4.46 -9.52 0.04
N LEU A 49 -5.52 -8.73 0.20
CA LEU A 49 -6.36 -8.72 1.41
C LEU A 49 -6.92 -10.11 1.72
N SER A 50 -7.48 -10.78 0.72
CA SER A 50 -8.10 -12.10 0.89
C SER A 50 -7.06 -13.17 1.22
N ARG A 51 -5.91 -13.18 0.54
CA ARG A 51 -4.84 -14.17 0.75
C ARG A 51 -4.18 -14.05 2.12
N HIS A 52 -4.02 -12.83 2.62
CA HIS A 52 -3.31 -12.55 3.87
C HIS A 52 -4.23 -12.13 5.02
N TRP A 53 -5.54 -12.34 4.89
CA TRP A 53 -6.55 -11.88 5.85
C TRP A 53 -6.21 -12.29 7.28
N ASN A 54 -5.92 -13.57 7.49
CA ASN A 54 -5.62 -14.12 8.81
C ASN A 54 -4.37 -13.48 9.43
N GLU A 55 -3.33 -13.22 8.63
CA GLU A 55 -2.13 -12.54 9.11
C GLU A 55 -2.45 -11.10 9.53
N LEU A 56 -3.13 -10.34 8.64
CA LEU A 56 -3.51 -8.94 8.86
C LEU A 56 -4.28 -8.71 10.15
N VAL A 57 -5.18 -9.63 10.50
CA VAL A 57 -6.04 -9.50 11.70
C VAL A 57 -5.45 -10.16 12.95
N SER A 58 -4.38 -10.94 12.82
CA SER A 58 -3.80 -11.71 13.94
C SER A 58 -2.90 -10.91 14.87
N ASP A 59 -2.27 -9.83 14.38
CA ASP A 59 -1.21 -9.12 15.10
C ASP A 59 -1.20 -7.63 14.76
N ALA A 60 -1.11 -6.78 15.79
CA ALA A 60 -1.02 -5.32 15.66
C ALA A 60 0.18 -4.86 14.82
N ARG A 61 1.23 -5.68 14.68
CA ARG A 61 2.37 -5.38 13.79
C ARG A 61 1.96 -5.21 12.33
N TYR A 62 0.84 -5.80 11.90
CA TYR A 62 0.32 -5.69 10.53
C TYR A 62 -0.66 -4.52 10.32
N VAL A 63 -0.88 -3.68 11.33
CA VAL A 63 -1.72 -2.47 11.18
C VAL A 63 -1.22 -1.56 10.04
N PRO A 64 0.10 -1.29 9.87
CA PRO A 64 0.58 -0.52 8.73
C PRO A 64 0.24 -1.18 7.37
N HIS A 65 0.32 -2.51 7.28
CA HIS A 65 -0.04 -3.26 6.07
C HIS A 65 -1.53 -3.10 5.75
N TRP A 66 -2.36 -3.25 6.78
CA TRP A 66 -3.79 -3.06 6.65
C TRP A 66 -4.14 -1.63 6.21
N GLN A 67 -3.49 -0.62 6.78
CA GLN A 67 -3.70 0.79 6.38
C GLN A 67 -3.32 1.04 4.92
N VAL A 68 -2.21 0.49 4.43
CA VAL A 68 -1.85 0.61 3.01
C VAL A 68 -2.92 -0.04 2.14
N LEU A 69 -3.29 -1.30 2.42
CA LEU A 69 -4.25 -2.04 1.60
C LEU A 69 -5.63 -1.39 1.63
N GLN A 70 -6.10 -0.89 2.77
CA GLN A 70 -7.39 -0.21 2.88
C GLN A 70 -7.41 1.09 2.07
N THR A 71 -6.36 1.91 2.15
CA THR A 71 -6.27 3.14 1.34
C THR A 71 -6.25 2.82 -0.15
N LEU A 72 -5.51 1.80 -0.58
CA LEU A 72 -5.49 1.38 -1.98
C LEU A 72 -6.83 0.81 -2.46
N GLN A 73 -7.54 0.08 -1.61
CA GLN A 73 -8.88 -0.41 -1.92
C GLN A 73 -9.85 0.76 -2.09
N GLY A 74 -9.86 1.72 -1.17
CA GLY A 74 -10.70 2.92 -1.27
C GLY A 74 -10.41 3.75 -2.53
N LEU A 75 -9.13 3.91 -2.88
CA LEU A 75 -8.74 4.53 -4.16
C LEU A 75 -9.29 3.74 -5.35
N THR A 76 -9.21 2.41 -5.36
CA THR A 76 -9.71 1.61 -6.48
C THR A 76 -11.23 1.73 -6.62
N ASP A 77 -11.95 1.74 -5.50
CA ASP A 77 -13.42 1.71 -5.48
C ASP A 77 -14.04 3.09 -5.73
N GLU A 78 -13.41 4.17 -5.24
CA GLU A 78 -14.03 5.50 -5.20
C GLU A 78 -13.31 6.58 -6.02
N MET A 79 -12.11 6.33 -6.56
CA MET A 79 -11.30 7.39 -7.18
C MET A 79 -12.00 8.07 -8.36
N GLU A 80 -12.81 7.35 -9.13
CA GLU A 80 -13.58 7.99 -10.19
C GLU A 80 -14.55 9.04 -9.61
N TYR A 81 -15.29 8.68 -8.58
CA TYR A 81 -16.19 9.62 -7.90
C TYR A 81 -15.41 10.76 -7.25
N GLN A 82 -14.36 10.46 -6.48
CA GLN A 82 -13.61 11.46 -5.72
C GLN A 82 -12.93 12.49 -6.63
N LEU A 83 -12.28 12.06 -7.72
CA LEU A 83 -11.66 12.99 -8.67
C LEU A 83 -12.69 13.92 -9.33
N LYS A 84 -13.92 13.43 -9.56
CA LYS A 84 -14.98 14.25 -10.15
C LYS A 84 -15.51 15.29 -9.16
N GLN A 85 -15.64 14.94 -7.88
CA GLN A 85 -16.24 15.82 -6.87
C GLN A 85 -15.25 16.78 -6.21
N TYR A 86 -14.04 16.30 -5.92
CA TYR A 86 -13.05 16.99 -5.08
C TYR A 86 -11.75 17.32 -5.82
N GLY A 87 -11.63 16.86 -7.07
CA GLY A 87 -10.43 17.06 -7.90
C GLY A 87 -9.23 16.26 -7.40
N GLU A 88 -8.06 16.58 -7.95
CA GLU A 88 -6.80 15.87 -7.67
C GLU A 88 -6.31 16.02 -6.23
N SER A 89 -6.82 17.03 -5.50
CA SER A 89 -6.42 17.32 -4.13
C SER A 89 -6.68 16.16 -3.16
N THR A 90 -7.68 15.33 -3.46
CA THR A 90 -8.03 14.12 -2.69
C THR A 90 -6.87 13.11 -2.62
N LEU A 91 -6.03 13.04 -3.66
CA LEU A 91 -4.96 12.05 -3.77
C LEU A 91 -3.77 12.36 -2.86
N HIS A 92 -3.60 13.62 -2.44
CA HIS A 92 -2.44 14.01 -1.62
C HIS A 92 -2.44 13.34 -0.24
N GLU A 93 -3.63 13.23 0.38
CA GLU A 93 -3.74 12.59 1.69
C GLU A 93 -3.52 11.08 1.57
N ASP A 94 -4.06 10.44 0.53
CA ASP A 94 -3.84 9.02 0.29
C ASP A 94 -2.37 8.69 0.06
N ILE A 95 -1.67 9.49 -0.76
CA ILE A 95 -0.21 9.39 -0.95
C ILE A 95 0.52 9.46 0.39
N ARG A 96 0.15 10.42 1.24
CA ARG A 96 0.78 10.63 2.55
C ARG A 96 0.58 9.41 3.45
N ILE A 97 -0.64 8.87 3.51
CA ILE A 97 -0.99 7.70 4.30
C ILE A 97 -0.22 6.46 3.82
N ILE A 98 -0.17 6.23 2.50
CA ILE A 98 0.54 5.11 1.90
C ILE A 98 2.04 5.23 2.21
N ALA A 99 2.66 6.37 1.91
CA ALA A 99 4.10 6.57 2.11
C ALA A 99 4.52 6.40 3.57
N MET A 100 3.76 6.99 4.51
CA MET A 100 4.03 6.88 5.94
C MET A 100 3.98 5.42 6.41
N ASN A 101 3.01 4.63 5.95
CA ASN A 101 2.89 3.24 6.38
C ASN A 101 3.89 2.32 5.70
N LEU A 102 4.27 2.56 4.44
CA LEU A 102 5.39 1.85 3.80
C LEU A 102 6.71 2.08 4.55
N GLN A 103 6.94 3.30 5.04
CA GLN A 103 8.11 3.58 5.87
C GLN A 103 8.07 2.79 7.17
N ARG A 104 6.93 2.73 7.87
CA ARG A 104 6.77 1.93 9.10
C ARG A 104 7.03 0.46 8.85
N ILE A 105 6.52 -0.10 7.76
CA ILE A 105 6.77 -1.51 7.37
C ILE A 105 8.28 -1.74 7.16
N ALA A 106 8.97 -0.83 6.46
CA ALA A 106 10.40 -0.92 6.24
C ALA A 106 11.20 -0.85 7.55
N GLU A 107 10.82 0.04 8.47
CA GLU A 107 11.45 0.19 9.79
C GLU A 107 11.27 -1.05 10.65
N GLN A 108 10.05 -1.62 10.70
CA GLN A 108 9.75 -2.86 11.40
C GLN A 108 10.62 -4.01 10.87
N ASN A 109 10.76 -4.14 9.54
CA ASN A 109 11.60 -5.16 8.91
C ASN A 109 13.09 -4.96 9.21
N GLY A 110 13.56 -3.71 9.21
CA GLY A 110 14.95 -3.37 9.57
C GLY A 110 15.29 -3.64 11.04
N GLN A 111 14.34 -3.42 11.95
CA GLN A 111 14.51 -3.70 13.38
C GLN A 111 14.54 -5.21 13.69
N VAL A 112 13.70 -6.01 13.02
CA VAL A 112 13.71 -7.48 13.14
C VAL A 112 15.06 -8.07 12.69
N LEU A 113 15.68 -7.52 11.64
CA LEU A 113 17.00 -7.97 11.17
C LEU A 113 18.14 -7.62 12.14
N LYS A 114 18.02 -6.52 12.90
CA LYS A 114 19.02 -6.11 13.90
C LYS A 114 18.90 -6.92 15.19
N SER A 115 17.69 -7.26 15.65
CA SER A 115 17.52 -8.07 16.86
C SER A 115 18.06 -9.50 16.74
N HIS A 116 18.08 -10.07 15.53
CA HIS A 116 18.63 -11.41 15.26
C HIS A 116 20.17 -11.43 15.16
N LYS A 117 20.84 -10.28 14.95
CA LYS A 117 22.31 -10.20 14.88
C LYS A 117 22.98 -9.89 16.23
N GLY A 118 22.21 -9.53 17.26
CA GLY A 118 22.71 -9.23 18.61
C GLY A 118 22.59 -10.37 19.62
N ALA A 119 22.20 -11.57 19.18
CA ALA A 119 21.95 -12.74 20.03
C ALA A 119 22.95 -13.90 19.78
N LEU A 120 24.15 -13.59 19.29
CA LEU A 120 25.26 -14.55 19.14
C LEU A 120 26.46 -14.08 19.97
#